data_AF-A0A3D0K0P4-F1
#
_entry.id   AF-A0A3D0K0P4-F1
#
_cell.length_a   1.000
_cell.length_b   1.000
_cell.length_c   1.000
_cell.angle_alpha   90.00
_cell.angle_beta   90.00
_cell.angle_gamma   90.00
#
_symmetry.space_group_name_H-M   'P 1'
#
loop_
_entity.id
_entity.type
_entity.pdbx_description
1 polymer ?
#
loop_
_entity_poly.entity_id
_entity_poly.type
_entity_poly.pdbx_seq_one_letter_code
_entity_poly.pdbx_strand_id
1 'polypeptide(L)'
;PQRLLVVGSGPWMLSNVADVAVSAGGDRISLLHPGNHELMMASVAWLAGEDQLVAQGPLSQEVARLRGIGGTQLQIVGWLLTVVLPGAVLLLGIGVWMARRT
;
A
#
# COMPACT_ATOMS: atom_id res chain seq x y z
N PRO A 1 -8.39 -10.75 -30.42
CA PRO A 1 -7.46 -11.51 -29.55
C PRO A 1 -8.28 -12.17 -28.43
N GLN A 2 -8.04 -13.44 -28.11
CA GLN A 2 -8.70 -14.07 -26.95
C GLN A 2 -7.91 -13.73 -25.67
N ARG A 3 -8.63 -13.37 -24.60
CA ARG A 3 -8.05 -12.99 -23.30
C ARG A 3 -8.58 -13.91 -22.22
N LEU A 4 -7.74 -14.25 -21.25
CA LEU A 4 -8.06 -15.14 -20.14
C LEU A 4 -7.49 -14.55 -18.85
N LEU A 5 -8.32 -14.52 -17.81
CA LEU A 5 -7.92 -14.22 -16.43
C LEU A 5 -8.07 -15.48 -15.60
N VAL A 6 -7.04 -15.83 -14.82
CA VAL A 6 -7.08 -16.95 -13.88
C VAL A 6 -6.86 -16.40 -12.48
N VAL A 7 -7.79 -16.72 -11.57
CA VAL A 7 -7.71 -16.32 -10.16
C VAL A 7 -7.84 -17.57 -9.29
N GLY A 8 -6.88 -17.78 -8.39
CA GLY A 8 -6.80 -18.98 -7.56
C GLY A 8 -7.80 -19.05 -6.41
N SER A 9 -8.53 -17.97 -6.14
CA SER A 9 -9.46 -17.85 -5.01
C SER A 9 -10.91 -17.82 -5.50
N GLY A 10 -11.61 -18.96 -5.53
CA GLY A 10 -13.01 -19.03 -6.02
C GLY A 10 -13.97 -17.94 -5.51
N PRO A 11 -13.95 -17.57 -4.21
CA PRO A 11 -14.87 -16.55 -3.67
C PRO A 11 -14.58 -15.08 -4.06
N TRP A 12 -13.48 -14.81 -4.76
CA TRP A 12 -12.98 -13.43 -4.93
C TRP A 12 -13.94 -12.45 -5.61
N MET A 13 -14.84 -12.95 -6.47
CA MET A 13 -15.85 -12.18 -7.20
C MET A 13 -17.22 -12.12 -6.50
N LEU A 14 -17.38 -12.77 -5.35
CA LEU A 14 -18.66 -12.69 -4.64
C LEU A 14 -18.86 -11.26 -4.13
N SER A 15 -20.07 -10.72 -4.27
CA SER A 15 -20.38 -9.36 -3.80
C SER A 15 -20.13 -9.18 -2.30
N ASN A 16 -20.25 -10.25 -1.50
CA ASN A 16 -19.90 -10.25 -0.08
C ASN A 16 -18.38 -10.31 0.21
N VAL A 17 -17.54 -10.27 -0.83
CA VAL A 17 -16.08 -10.18 -0.73
C VAL A 17 -15.57 -8.95 -1.48
N ALA A 18 -16.04 -8.73 -2.72
CA ALA A 18 -15.62 -7.63 -3.58
C ALA A 18 -16.30 -6.29 -3.22
N ASP A 19 -17.59 -6.28 -2.88
CA ASP A 19 -18.40 -5.05 -2.71
C ASP A 19 -18.78 -4.76 -1.26
N VAL A 20 -18.10 -5.39 -0.30
CA VAL A 20 -18.41 -5.16 1.12
C VAL A 20 -18.10 -3.72 1.47
N ALA A 21 -19.14 -2.97 1.83
CA ALA A 21 -19.04 -1.61 2.29
C ALA A 21 -19.32 -1.54 3.79
N VAL A 22 -18.48 -0.81 4.52
CA VAL A 22 -18.58 -0.59 5.95
C VAL A 22 -18.61 0.91 6.25
N SER A 23 -19.30 1.29 7.33
CA SER A 23 -19.22 2.68 7.81
C SER A 23 -17.80 2.96 8.30
N ALA A 24 -17.20 4.03 7.80
CA ALA A 24 -15.90 4.54 8.26
C ALA A 24 -16.07 5.62 9.35
N GLY A 25 -17.28 5.82 9.86
CA GLY A 25 -17.65 6.87 10.82
C GLY A 25 -18.24 8.11 10.16
N GLY A 26 -19.24 8.73 10.81
CA GLY A 26 -20.05 9.80 10.23
C GLY A 26 -20.82 9.32 8.99
N ASP A 27 -20.97 10.16 7.97
CA ASP A 27 -21.62 9.84 6.68
C ASP A 27 -20.67 9.16 5.66
N ARG A 28 -19.53 8.64 6.11
CA ARG A 28 -18.55 8.01 5.21
C ARG A 28 -18.76 6.51 5.14
N ILE A 29 -18.90 6.01 3.91
CA ILE A 29 -18.94 4.59 3.59
C ILE A 29 -17.64 4.26 2.85
N SER A 30 -16.97 3.18 3.25
CA SER A 30 -15.75 2.70 2.61
C SER A 30 -15.89 1.23 2.26
N LEU A 31 -15.30 0.81 1.14
CA LEU A 31 -15.12 -0.61 0.87
C LEU A 31 -14.17 -1.22 1.90
N LEU A 32 -14.48 -2.43 2.35
CA LEU A 32 -13.66 -3.23 3.24
C LEU A 32 -12.46 -3.81 2.48
N HIS A 33 -12.66 -4.19 1.21
CA HIS A 33 -11.63 -4.75 0.33
C HIS A 33 -11.56 -3.99 -1.01
N PRO A 34 -11.19 -2.70 -1.02
CA PRO A 34 -11.21 -1.86 -2.23
C PRO A 34 -10.40 -2.43 -3.39
N GLY A 35 -9.30 -3.14 -3.10
CA GLY A 35 -8.48 -3.80 -4.12
C GLY A 35 -9.18 -4.95 -4.85
N ASN A 36 -10.06 -5.69 -4.17
CA ASN A 36 -10.83 -6.78 -4.80
C ASN A 36 -11.89 -6.23 -5.76
N HIS A 37 -12.58 -5.15 -5.35
CA HIS A 37 -13.52 -4.43 -6.20
C HIS A 37 -12.84 -3.90 -7.47
N GLU A 38 -11.71 -3.21 -7.30
CA GLU A 38 -10.91 -2.65 -8.40
C GLU A 38 -10.39 -3.75 -9.34
N LEU A 39 -9.85 -4.85 -8.79
CA LEU A 39 -9.39 -5.98 -9.59
C LEU A 39 -10.53 -6.60 -10.40
N MET A 40 -11.74 -6.74 -9.82
CA MET A 40 -12.91 -7.27 -10.51
C MET A 40 -13.30 -6.37 -11.69
N MET A 41 -13.43 -5.06 -11.46
CA MET A 41 -13.80 -4.09 -12.50
C MET A 41 -12.75 -4.00 -13.61
N ALA A 42 -11.46 -3.94 -13.24
CA ALA A 42 -10.35 -3.92 -14.18
C ALA A 42 -10.27 -5.20 -15.02
N SER A 43 -10.51 -6.35 -14.39
CA SER A 43 -10.55 -7.65 -15.07
C SER A 43 -11.65 -7.71 -16.13
N VAL A 44 -12.86 -7.22 -15.81
CA VAL A 44 -13.98 -7.19 -16.75
C VAL A 44 -13.68 -6.25 -17.92
N ALA A 45 -13.17 -5.05 -17.65
CA ALA A 45 -12.77 -4.09 -18.69
C ALA A 45 -11.69 -4.67 -19.62
N TRP A 46 -10.67 -5.31 -19.05
CA TRP A 46 -9.61 -5.94 -19.81
C TRP A 46 -10.12 -7.11 -20.65
N LEU A 47 -10.99 -7.96 -20.12
CA LEU A 47 -11.58 -9.07 -20.88
C LEU A 47 -12.50 -8.57 -22.01
N ALA A 48 -13.16 -7.42 -21.82
CA ALA A 48 -13.99 -6.78 -22.84
C ALA A 48 -13.18 -6.07 -23.95
N GLY A 49 -11.85 -5.96 -23.81
CA GLY A 49 -11.01 -5.22 -24.75
C GLY A 49 -10.99 -3.70 -24.52
N GLU A 50 -11.56 -3.23 -23.41
CA GLU A 50 -11.60 -1.83 -23.01
C GLU A 50 -10.36 -1.47 -22.18
N ASP A 51 -9.16 -1.64 -22.74
CA ASP A 51 -7.89 -1.42 -22.02
C ASP A 51 -7.76 0.00 -21.46
N GLN A 52 -8.39 0.98 -22.10
CA GLN A 52 -8.47 2.36 -21.65
C GLN A 52 -9.16 2.53 -20.29
N LEU A 53 -10.01 1.57 -19.88
CA LEU A 53 -10.71 1.56 -18.60
C LEU A 53 -9.94 0.80 -17.51
N VAL A 54 -8.83 0.12 -17.84
CA VAL A 54 -7.96 -0.63 -16.91
C VAL A 54 -6.99 0.33 -16.18
N ALA A 55 -7.49 1.49 -15.74
CA ALA A 55 -6.71 2.48 -15.01
C ALA A 55 -6.67 2.16 -13.50
N GLN A 56 -5.70 2.72 -12.77
CA GLN A 56 -5.69 2.69 -11.31
C GLN A 56 -6.93 3.43 -10.79
N GLY A 57 -7.97 2.69 -10.42
CA GLY A 57 -9.19 3.30 -9.94
C GLY A 57 -8.98 4.02 -8.60
N PRO A 58 -9.80 5.05 -8.33
CA PRO A 58 -9.61 5.95 -7.21
C PRO A 58 -9.73 5.26 -5.83
N LEU A 59 -10.27 4.04 -5.75
CA LEU A 59 -10.52 3.36 -4.48
C LEU A 59 -9.28 2.68 -3.89
N SER A 60 -8.31 2.31 -4.73
CA SER A 60 -7.06 1.67 -4.30
C SER A 60 -5.85 2.59 -4.34
N GLN A 61 -6.06 3.90 -4.54
CA GLN A 61 -4.95 4.85 -4.40
C GLN A 61 -4.46 4.85 -2.96
N GLU A 62 -3.16 4.71 -2.80
CA GLU A 62 -2.49 4.94 -1.52
C GLU A 62 -2.62 6.43 -1.20
N VAL A 63 -3.75 6.81 -0.60
CA VAL A 63 -3.95 8.19 -0.20
C VAL A 63 -2.97 8.45 0.93
N ALA A 64 -2.07 9.42 0.75
CA ALA A 64 -1.16 9.87 1.79
C ALA A 64 -1.98 10.23 3.04
N ARG A 65 -2.04 9.29 4.00
CA ARG A 65 -2.81 9.46 5.25
C ARG A 65 -2.21 10.56 6.11
N LEU A 66 -0.89 10.75 5.97
CA LEU A 66 -0.13 11.84 6.56
C LEU A 66 -0.16 13.03 5.59
N ARG A 67 -1.06 13.98 5.84
CA ARG A 67 -1.07 15.27 5.11
C ARG A 67 -0.03 16.20 5.72
N GLY A 68 0.67 16.97 4.89
CA GLY A 68 1.58 18.04 5.33
C GLY A 68 3.03 17.64 5.58
N ILE A 69 3.44 16.42 5.23
CA ILE A 69 4.87 16.05 5.23
C ILE A 69 5.44 16.37 3.85
N GLY A 70 6.30 17.38 3.79
CA GLY A 70 7.01 17.77 2.56
C GLY A 70 8.13 16.79 2.19
N GLY A 71 8.56 16.83 0.93
CA GLY A 71 9.61 15.96 0.41
C GLY A 71 10.92 16.02 1.23
N THR A 72 11.28 17.21 1.74
CA THR A 72 12.44 17.39 2.61
C THR A 72 12.30 16.66 3.95
N GLN A 73 11.11 16.66 4.56
CA GLN A 73 10.88 15.95 5.82
C GLN A 73 10.94 14.43 5.62
N LEU A 74 10.41 13.93 4.49
CA LEU A 74 10.55 12.52 4.13
C LEU A 74 12.02 12.12 3.92
N GLN A 75 12.81 12.96 3.26
CA GLN A 75 14.24 12.71 3.06
C GLN A 75 15.00 12.70 4.40
N ILE A 76 14.72 13.65 5.29
CA ILE A 76 15.34 13.70 6.63
C ILE A 76 15.01 12.43 7.41
N VAL A 77 13.73 12.04 7.46
CA VAL A 77 13.30 10.82 8.15
C VAL A 77 13.93 9.58 7.54
N GLY A 78 13.99 9.50 6.21
CA GLY A 78 14.66 8.41 5.50
C GLY A 78 16.13 8.27 5.88
N TRP A 79 16.91 9.35 5.79
CA TRP A 79 18.33 9.34 6.20
C TRP A 79 18.51 9.02 7.68
N LEU A 80 17.63 9.55 8.53
CA LEU A 80 17.70 9.34 9.97
C LEU A 80 17.47 7.87 10.35
N LEU A 81 16.46 7.22 9.75
CA LEU A 81 16.13 5.83 10.03
C LEU A 81 17.10 4.85 9.36
N THR A 82 17.57 5.14 8.15
CA THR A 82 18.42 4.21 7.38
C THR A 82 19.91 4.31 7.74
N VAL A 83 20.42 5.49 8.10
CA VAL A 83 21.85 5.71 8.29
C VAL A 83 22.19 6.18 9.70
N VAL A 84 21.51 7.21 10.20
CA VAL A 84 21.86 7.82 11.49
C VAL A 84 21.60 6.85 12.64
N LEU A 85 20.42 6.23 12.68
CA LEU A 85 20.05 5.34 13.78
C LEU A 85 20.94 4.07 13.84
N PRO A 86 21.15 3.31 12.74
CA PRO A 86 22.06 2.17 12.78
C PRO A 86 23.51 2.58 13.05
N GLY A 87 23.96 3.71 12.47
CA GLY A 87 25.30 4.24 12.69
C GLY A 87 25.55 4.62 14.15
N ALA A 88 24.59 5.28 14.80
CA ALA A 88 24.68 5.64 16.21
C ALA A 88 24.74 4.40 17.11
N VAL A 89 23.92 3.39 16.86
CA VAL A 89 23.94 2.12 17.59
C VAL A 89 25.30 1.42 17.43
N LEU A 90 25.85 1.39 16.22
CA LEU A 90 27.15 0.78 15.94
C LEU A 90 28.29 1.52 16.64
N LEU A 91 28.30 2.85 16.62
CA LEU A 91 29.29 3.67 17.31
C LEU A 91 29.22 3.50 18.83
N LEU A 92 28.02 3.42 19.41
CA LEU A 92 27.85 3.12 20.83
C LEU A 92 28.43 1.73 21.18
N GLY A 93 28.17 0.73 20.34
CA GLY A 93 28.75 -0.61 20.50
C GLY A 93 30.28 -0.59 20.48
N ILE A 94 30.88 0.14 19.52
CA ILE A 94 32.34 0.33 19.45
C ILE A 94 32.87 1.03 20.70
N GLY A 95 32.19 2.09 21.17
CA GLY A 95 32.60 2.83 22.36
C GLY A 95 32.62 1.95 23.62
N VAL A 96 31.56 1.16 23.83
CA VAL A 96 31.51 0.19 24.95
C VAL A 96 32.61 -0.85 24.82
N TRP A 97 32.85 -1.37 23.63
CA TRP A 97 33.90 -2.35 23.38
C TRP A 97 35.30 -1.80 23.68
N MET A 98 35.58 -0.54 23.31
CA MET A 98 36.86 0.12 23.59
C MET A 98 37.06 0.33 25.10
N ALA A 99 36.04 0.85 25.78
CA ALA A 99 36.09 1.10 27.22
C ALA A 99 36.25 -0.16 28.07
N ARG A 100 35.87 -1.33 27.54
CA ARG A 100 36.06 -2.63 28.21
C ARG A 100 37.43 -3.26 27.93
N ARG A 101 38.20 -2.73 26.99
CA ARG A 101 39.52 -3.23 26.60
C ARG A 101 40.67 -2.39 27.13
N THR A 102 40.40 -1.15 27.50
CA THR A 102 41.26 -0.29 28.33
C THR A 102 41.14 -0.68 29.79
#